data_AF-A0A958SE57-F1
#
_entry.id   AF-A0A958SE57-F1
#
_cell.length_a   1.000
_cell.length_b   1.000
_cell.length_c   1.000
_cell.angle_alpha   90.00
_cell.angle_beta   90.00
_cell.angle_gamma   90.00
#
_symmetry.space_group_name_H-M   'P 1'
#
loop_
_entity.id
_entity.type
_entity.pdbx_description
1 polymer ?
#
loop_
_entity_poly.entity_id
_entity_poly.type
_entity_poly.pdbx_seq_one_letter_code
_entity_poly.pdbx_strand_id
1 'polypeptide(L)'
;GSKRADFSHFQVACEKLGIQLLFANSPEAKGRIERSFRTIQDRLIPELRSSGITSMDEANEYLKSEFLTKYWNDKKIVKPRVDDSAYEPLDPWLNLDEILCLIEDRKIGSDHTASYQGQRYIIKPPVGSLAGLVASFKVNIEGELKVSVMEQEVEIRAVSTRQYKVLDKINSDKKLQLLHPDIDIPMALLISDLWSSVWNHKVTGKPLKLSKRAIRVLGKAS
;
A
#
# COMPACT_ATOMS: atom_id res chain seq x y z
N GLY A 1 -11.27 10.33 -12.89
CA GLY A 1 -11.54 8.89 -12.65
C GLY A 1 -10.70 8.42 -11.48
N SER A 2 -11.32 7.74 -10.51
CA SER A 2 -10.78 7.37 -9.18
C SER A 2 -9.47 6.57 -9.13
N LYS A 3 -8.78 6.34 -10.26
CA LYS A 3 -7.53 5.56 -10.35
C LYS A 3 -6.24 6.39 -10.13
N ARG A 4 -6.35 7.66 -9.72
CA ARG A 4 -5.22 8.59 -9.54
C ARG A 4 -5.15 9.21 -8.14
N ALA A 5 -5.99 8.78 -7.20
CA ALA A 5 -5.98 9.34 -5.83
C ALA A 5 -4.64 9.05 -5.14
N ASP A 6 -4.14 7.82 -5.25
CA ASP A 6 -2.91 7.39 -4.55
C ASP A 6 -1.63 7.95 -5.21
N PHE A 7 -1.69 8.27 -6.50
CA PHE A 7 -0.61 9.00 -7.18
C PHE A 7 -0.38 10.37 -6.54
N SER A 8 -1.42 10.96 -5.95
CA SER A 8 -1.33 12.23 -5.23
C SER A 8 -0.48 12.12 -3.97
N HIS A 9 -0.65 11.07 -3.14
CA HIS A 9 0.11 10.94 -1.89
C HIS A 9 1.59 10.63 -2.16
N PHE A 10 1.86 9.76 -3.13
CA PHE A 10 3.23 9.49 -3.56
C PHE A 10 3.92 10.75 -4.11
N GLN A 11 3.22 11.51 -4.96
CA GLN A 11 3.75 12.78 -5.47
C GLN A 11 4.02 13.79 -4.35
N VAL A 12 3.08 13.97 -3.43
CA VAL A 12 3.24 14.86 -2.27
C VAL A 12 4.43 14.42 -1.40
N ALA A 13 4.61 13.12 -1.18
CA ALA A 13 5.75 12.60 -0.44
C ALA A 13 7.08 12.90 -1.15
N CYS A 14 7.16 12.68 -2.46
CA CYS A 14 8.33 13.02 -3.25
C CYS A 14 8.64 14.52 -3.20
N GLU A 15 7.63 15.39 -3.34
CA GLU A 15 7.79 16.83 -3.23
C GLU A 15 8.33 17.25 -1.86
N LYS A 16 7.79 16.68 -0.76
CA LYS A 16 8.29 16.93 0.61
C LYS A 16 9.73 16.46 0.83
N LEU A 17 10.16 15.41 0.13
CA LEU A 17 11.54 14.90 0.18
C LEU A 17 12.49 15.59 -0.81
N GLY A 18 12.02 16.61 -1.55
CA GLY A 18 12.82 17.25 -2.61
C GLY A 18 13.11 16.35 -3.81
N ILE A 19 12.36 15.25 -3.98
CA ILE A 19 12.53 14.29 -5.08
C ILE A 19 11.71 14.75 -6.28
N GLN A 20 12.40 15.09 -7.36
CA GLN A 20 11.75 15.42 -8.63
C GLN A 20 11.25 14.16 -9.35
N LEU A 21 9.95 14.07 -9.59
CA LEU A 21 9.38 12.99 -10.41
C LEU A 21 9.64 13.24 -11.91
N LEU A 22 10.43 12.35 -12.52
CA LEU A 22 10.67 12.32 -13.96
C LEU A 22 9.84 11.21 -14.60
N PHE A 23 8.84 11.58 -15.40
CA PHE A 23 8.02 10.62 -16.13
C PHE A 23 8.76 10.09 -17.35
N ALA A 24 8.64 8.78 -17.60
CA ALA A 24 9.20 8.11 -18.77
C ALA A 24 8.40 8.47 -20.05
N ASN A 25 8.55 9.71 -20.51
CA ASN A 25 7.87 10.24 -21.68
C ASN A 25 8.57 9.88 -23.00
N SER A 26 9.73 9.20 -22.94
CA SER A 26 10.45 8.73 -24.13
C SER A 26 10.25 7.22 -24.38
N PRO A 27 10.12 6.79 -25.66
CA PRO A 27 10.08 5.38 -26.04
C PRO A 27 11.28 4.58 -25.55
N GLU A 28 12.47 5.19 -25.48
CA GLU A 28 13.71 4.54 -25.05
C GLU A 28 13.69 4.19 -23.57
N ALA A 29 13.20 5.09 -22.71
CA ALA A 29 13.07 4.85 -21.27
C ALA A 29 12.01 3.77 -21.00
N LYS A 30 10.85 3.89 -21.65
CA LYS A 30 9.75 2.93 -21.52
C LYS A 30 10.18 1.52 -21.97
N GLY A 31 10.86 1.41 -23.11
CA GLY A 31 11.32 0.12 -23.63
C GLY A 31 12.35 -0.58 -22.74
N ARG A 32 13.18 0.16 -21.99
CA ARG A 32 14.11 -0.45 -21.01
C ARG A 32 13.37 -1.04 -19.80
N ILE A 33 12.37 -0.33 -19.29
CA ILE A 33 11.53 -0.79 -18.18
C ILE A 33 10.74 -2.04 -18.58
N GLU A 34 10.09 -2.01 -19.75
CA GLU A 34 9.33 -3.15 -20.26
C GLU A 34 10.17 -4.41 -20.44
N ARG A 35 11.39 -4.28 -20.99
CA ARG A 35 12.32 -5.43 -21.13
C ARG A 35 12.75 -5.99 -19.77
N SER A 36 12.98 -5.11 -18.79
CA SER A 36 13.37 -5.52 -17.44
C SER A 36 12.23 -6.27 -16.76
N PHE A 37 11.01 -5.73 -16.81
CA PHE A 37 9.83 -6.38 -16.25
C PHE A 37 9.50 -7.71 -16.93
N ARG A 38 9.62 -7.79 -18.26
CA ARG A 38 9.47 -9.06 -18.98
C ARG A 38 10.48 -10.10 -18.49
N THR A 39 11.75 -9.71 -18.33
CA THR A 39 12.79 -10.62 -17.81
C THR A 39 12.45 -11.14 -16.41
N ILE A 40 11.96 -10.26 -15.52
CA ILE A 40 11.54 -10.67 -14.18
C ILE A 40 10.37 -11.65 -14.28
N GLN A 41 9.32 -11.35 -15.05
CA GLN A 41 8.14 -12.20 -15.17
C GLN A 41 8.47 -13.58 -15.78
N ASP A 42 9.27 -13.60 -16.85
CA ASP A 42 9.61 -14.84 -17.56
C ASP A 42 10.54 -15.75 -16.75
N ARG A 43 11.25 -15.22 -15.76
CA ARG A 43 12.29 -15.96 -15.04
C ARG A 43 11.97 -16.18 -13.55
N LEU A 44 11.67 -15.11 -12.82
CA LEU A 44 11.40 -15.19 -11.39
C LEU A 44 10.23 -16.12 -11.11
N ILE A 45 9.14 -16.03 -11.90
CA ILE A 45 7.94 -16.83 -11.68
C ILE A 45 8.22 -18.34 -11.89
N PRO A 46 8.85 -18.78 -13.00
CA PRO A 46 9.25 -20.18 -13.13
C PRO A 46 10.27 -20.66 -12.09
N GLU A 47 11.22 -19.82 -11.69
CA GLU A 47 12.21 -20.18 -10.67
C GLU A 47 11.56 -20.42 -9.31
N LEU A 48 10.65 -19.53 -8.87
CA LEU A 48 9.87 -19.74 -7.66
C LEU A 48 9.07 -21.06 -7.70
N ARG A 49 8.47 -21.39 -8.86
CA ARG A 49 7.76 -22.67 -9.06
C ARG A 49 8.72 -23.87 -8.99
N SER A 50 9.88 -23.77 -9.62
CA SER A 50 10.89 -24.83 -9.63
C SER A 50 11.44 -25.09 -8.23
N SER A 51 11.54 -24.06 -7.40
CA SER A 51 11.94 -24.16 -5.99
C SER A 51 10.79 -24.58 -5.06
N GLY A 52 9.58 -24.81 -5.58
CA GLY A 52 8.43 -25.21 -4.77
C GLY A 52 7.92 -24.14 -3.81
N ILE A 53 8.29 -22.87 -4.02
CA ILE A 53 7.95 -21.75 -3.13
C ILE A 53 6.48 -21.40 -3.29
N THR A 54 5.77 -21.36 -2.16
CA THR A 54 4.32 -21.09 -2.16
C THR A 54 3.90 -20.01 -1.17
N SER A 55 4.80 -19.58 -0.28
CA SER A 55 4.56 -18.47 0.65
C SER A 55 5.24 -17.17 0.22
N MET A 56 4.70 -16.04 0.69
CA MET A 56 5.27 -14.72 0.42
C MET A 56 6.64 -14.54 1.09
N ASP A 57 6.80 -15.06 2.31
CA ASP A 57 8.04 -14.93 3.08
C ASP A 57 9.19 -15.67 2.37
N GLU A 58 8.97 -16.92 1.96
CA GLU A 58 9.94 -17.70 1.17
C GLU A 58 10.24 -17.04 -0.19
N ALA A 59 9.23 -16.44 -0.84
CA ALA A 59 9.44 -15.73 -2.10
C ALA A 59 10.29 -14.47 -1.92
N ASN A 60 10.07 -13.72 -0.85
CA ASN A 60 10.88 -12.55 -0.49
C ASN A 60 12.31 -12.94 -0.13
N GLU A 61 12.48 -14.05 0.59
CA GLU A 61 13.81 -14.59 0.91
C GLU A 61 14.54 -15.00 -0.37
N TYR A 62 13.91 -15.81 -1.22
CA TYR A 62 14.46 -16.23 -2.52
C TYR A 62 14.83 -15.05 -3.41
N LEU A 63 13.98 -14.02 -3.46
CA LEU A 63 14.25 -12.82 -4.24
C LEU A 63 15.56 -12.17 -3.79
N LYS A 64 15.79 -12.03 -2.48
CA LYS A 64 16.97 -11.37 -1.91
C LYS A 64 18.23 -12.24 -2.00
N SER A 65 18.14 -13.49 -1.56
CA SER A 65 19.30 -14.38 -1.41
C SER A 65 19.75 -15.01 -2.74
N GLU A 66 18.81 -15.32 -3.62
CA GLU A 66 19.08 -16.08 -4.86
C GLU A 66 18.93 -15.20 -6.10
N PHE A 67 17.71 -14.73 -6.39
CA PHE A 67 17.43 -14.08 -7.68
C PHE A 67 18.21 -12.78 -7.88
N LEU A 68 18.13 -11.84 -6.93
CA LEU A 68 18.82 -10.56 -7.03
C LEU A 68 20.34 -10.76 -6.99
N THR A 69 20.82 -11.52 -6.00
CA THR A 69 22.26 -11.66 -5.76
C THR A 69 22.97 -12.47 -6.85
N LYS A 70 22.42 -13.62 -7.26
CA LYS A 70 23.12 -14.54 -8.17
C LYS A 70 22.82 -14.30 -9.64
N TYR A 71 21.63 -13.78 -9.98
CA TYR A 71 21.25 -13.53 -11.36
C TYR A 71 21.23 -12.04 -11.71
N TRP A 72 20.46 -11.23 -10.99
CA TRP A 72 20.24 -9.84 -11.39
C TRP A 72 21.50 -8.99 -11.29
N ASN A 73 22.18 -9.04 -10.16
CA ASN A 73 23.38 -8.25 -9.91
C ASN A 73 24.54 -8.65 -10.83
N ASP A 74 24.63 -9.92 -11.21
CA ASP A 74 25.65 -10.41 -12.15
C ASP A 74 25.33 -10.08 -13.61
N LYS A 75 24.07 -10.25 -14.04
CA LYS A 75 23.68 -10.21 -15.46
C LYS A 75 23.07 -8.89 -15.93
N LYS A 76 22.54 -8.07 -15.02
CA LYS A 76 21.69 -6.90 -15.38
C LYS A 76 22.20 -5.58 -14.85
N ILE A 77 23.06 -5.57 -13.83
CA ILE A 77 23.66 -4.33 -13.31
C ILE A 77 24.85 -3.93 -14.17
N VAL A 78 24.88 -2.66 -14.56
CA VAL A 78 26.04 -2.03 -15.20
C VAL A 78 26.83 -1.33 -14.10
N LYS A 79 28.13 -1.63 -14.01
CA LYS A 79 29.01 -0.96 -13.04
C LYS A 79 29.01 0.55 -13.32
N PRO A 80 28.85 1.40 -12.29
CA PRO A 80 28.89 2.83 -12.48
C PRO A 80 30.29 3.26 -12.92
N ARG A 81 30.37 4.37 -13.65
CA ARG A 81 31.66 4.94 -14.10
C ARG A 81 32.48 5.53 -12.93
N VAL A 82 31.79 6.00 -11.91
CA VAL A 82 32.34 6.57 -10.67
C VAL A 82 31.66 5.83 -9.52
N ASP A 83 32.43 5.36 -8.55
CA ASP A 83 31.95 4.57 -7.41
C ASP A 83 31.58 5.42 -6.19
N ASP A 84 31.80 6.74 -6.26
CA ASP A 84 31.37 7.69 -5.25
C ASP A 84 29.85 7.66 -5.04
N SER A 85 29.45 7.64 -3.77
CA SER A 85 28.05 7.74 -3.38
C SER A 85 27.51 9.13 -3.68
N ALA A 86 26.46 9.21 -4.49
CA ALA A 86 25.68 10.42 -4.71
C ALA A 86 24.48 10.55 -3.75
N TYR A 87 24.36 9.68 -2.75
CA TYR A 87 23.28 9.75 -1.76
C TYR A 87 23.47 10.92 -0.80
N GLU A 88 22.39 11.65 -0.54
CA GLU A 88 22.31 12.70 0.46
C GLU A 88 21.77 12.12 1.78
N PRO A 89 22.33 12.50 2.95
CA PRO A 89 21.74 12.11 4.23
C PRO A 89 20.34 12.73 4.38
N LEU A 90 19.45 12.02 5.08
CA LEU A 90 18.15 12.57 5.43
C LEU A 90 18.32 13.78 6.36
N ASP A 91 17.64 14.87 6.04
CA ASP A 91 17.59 16.05 6.91
C ASP A 91 17.01 15.67 8.29
N PRO A 92 17.72 15.94 9.41
CA PRO A 92 17.24 15.64 10.77
C PRO A 92 15.87 16.24 11.12
N TRP A 93 15.44 17.29 10.41
CA TRP A 93 14.14 17.95 10.63
C TRP A 93 12.99 17.27 9.88
N LEU A 94 13.26 16.35 8.96
CA LEU A 94 12.23 15.62 8.22
C LEU A 94 11.72 14.42 9.02
N ASN A 95 10.41 14.38 9.26
CA ASN A 95 9.75 13.22 9.84
C ASN A 95 9.16 12.33 8.73
N LEU A 96 9.79 11.18 8.46
CA LEU A 96 9.32 10.25 7.43
C LEU A 96 7.91 9.71 7.71
N ASP A 97 7.51 9.55 8.97
CA ASP A 97 6.18 9.04 9.31
C ASP A 97 5.06 10.02 8.93
N GLU A 98 5.37 11.31 8.85
CA GLU A 98 4.43 12.36 8.43
C GLU A 98 4.48 12.62 6.92
N ILE A 99 5.56 12.20 6.27
CA ILE A 99 5.76 12.36 4.82
C ILE A 99 5.22 11.15 4.07
N LEU A 100 5.61 9.95 4.49
CA LEU A 100 5.24 8.66 3.91
C LEU A 100 3.96 8.12 4.54
N CYS A 101 2.90 8.95 4.52
CA CYS A 101 1.59 8.57 5.05
C CYS A 101 0.47 8.78 4.03
N LEU A 102 -0.58 7.99 4.20
CA LEU A 102 -1.85 8.15 3.50
C LEU A 102 -2.68 9.17 4.28
N ILE A 103 -3.21 10.19 3.59
CA ILE A 103 -3.94 11.28 4.23
C ILE A 103 -5.37 11.30 3.71
N GLU A 104 -6.35 11.26 4.61
CA GLU A 104 -7.75 11.45 4.28
C GLU A 104 -8.39 12.54 5.14
N ASP A 105 -8.92 13.56 4.47
CA ASP A 105 -9.59 14.66 5.15
C ASP A 105 -11.07 14.32 5.42
N ARG A 106 -11.47 14.53 6.67
CA ARG A 106 -12.84 14.29 7.16
C ARG A 106 -13.35 15.52 7.89
N LYS A 107 -14.56 15.96 7.54
CA LYS A 107 -15.23 17.06 8.24
C LYS A 107 -15.70 16.60 9.62
N ILE A 108 -15.42 17.41 10.63
CA ILE A 108 -15.82 17.16 12.02
C ILE A 108 -17.28 17.57 12.22
N GLY A 109 -18.08 16.65 12.77
CA GLY A 109 -19.48 16.89 13.13
C GLY A 109 -19.63 17.82 14.33
N SER A 110 -20.86 18.30 14.58
CA SER A 110 -21.17 19.12 15.76
C SER A 110 -20.96 18.39 17.09
N ASP A 111 -21.00 17.05 17.06
CA ASP A 111 -20.70 16.16 18.17
C ASP A 111 -19.20 15.86 18.34
N HIS A 112 -18.32 16.60 17.63
CA HIS A 112 -16.88 16.37 17.62
C HIS A 112 -16.48 14.98 17.15
N THR A 113 -17.24 14.40 16.24
CA THR A 113 -16.90 13.10 15.66
C THR A 113 -16.62 13.18 14.17
N ALA A 114 -15.82 12.24 13.70
CA ALA A 114 -15.57 12.00 12.29
C ALA A 114 -15.58 10.50 12.00
N SER A 115 -16.05 10.11 10.81
CA SER A 115 -16.02 8.72 10.35
C SER A 115 -14.82 8.49 9.44
N TYR A 116 -14.06 7.44 9.69
CA TYR A 116 -12.91 7.02 8.90
C TYR A 116 -12.94 5.50 8.72
N GLN A 117 -12.79 5.02 7.49
CA GLN A 117 -12.85 3.60 7.11
C GLN A 117 -14.00 2.81 7.76
N GLY A 118 -15.18 3.43 7.84
CA GLY A 118 -16.38 2.81 8.42
C GLY A 118 -16.44 2.82 9.95
N GLN A 119 -15.40 3.25 10.66
CA GLN A 119 -15.37 3.45 12.12
C GLN A 119 -15.61 4.93 12.45
N ARG A 120 -16.38 5.21 13.52
CA ARG A 120 -16.58 6.57 14.03
C ARG A 120 -15.61 6.85 15.17
N TYR A 121 -14.96 8.00 15.12
CA TYR A 121 -14.01 8.48 16.12
C TYR A 121 -14.53 9.76 16.75
N ILE A 122 -14.47 9.84 18.09
CA ILE A 122 -14.58 11.10 18.83
C ILE A 122 -13.20 11.74 18.80
N ILE A 123 -13.14 12.99 18.37
CA ILE A 123 -11.94 13.82 18.36
C ILE A 123 -12.01 14.70 19.59
N LYS A 124 -11.04 14.58 20.49
CA LYS A 124 -11.00 15.40 21.70
C LYS A 124 -10.48 16.80 21.35
N PRO A 125 -11.28 17.85 21.54
CA PRO A 125 -10.81 19.21 21.32
C PRO A 125 -9.74 19.58 22.37
N PRO A 126 -8.55 20.06 21.96
CA PRO A 126 -7.57 20.58 22.91
C PRO A 126 -8.03 21.91 23.50
N VAL A 127 -8.59 22.81 22.68
CA VAL A 127 -9.17 24.11 23.09
C VAL A 127 -10.35 24.44 22.17
N GLY A 128 -11.50 24.79 22.75
CA GLY A 128 -12.68 25.24 22.00
C GLY A 128 -13.41 24.13 21.23
N SER A 129 -14.34 24.52 20.36
CA SER A 129 -15.09 23.58 19.52
C SER A 129 -14.33 23.34 18.22
N LEU A 130 -14.13 22.08 17.84
CA LEU A 130 -13.57 21.70 16.53
C LEU A 130 -14.67 21.42 15.49
N ALA A 131 -15.94 21.61 15.85
CA ALA A 131 -17.07 21.36 14.97
C ALA A 131 -16.97 22.17 13.66
N GLY A 132 -17.16 21.50 12.53
CA GLY A 132 -17.09 22.11 11.21
C GLY A 132 -15.69 22.24 10.62
N LEU A 133 -14.64 22.05 11.42
CA LEU A 133 -13.25 21.96 10.94
C LEU A 133 -12.99 20.63 10.20
N VAL A 134 -11.83 20.54 9.57
CA VAL A 134 -11.36 19.33 8.89
C VAL A 134 -10.30 18.64 9.75
N ALA A 135 -10.49 17.35 9.98
CA ALA A 135 -9.50 16.46 10.56
C ALA A 135 -8.82 15.65 9.44
N SER A 136 -7.50 15.67 9.40
CA SER A 136 -6.71 14.84 8.49
C SER A 136 -6.33 13.55 9.22
N PHE A 137 -6.88 12.44 8.75
CA PHE A 137 -6.53 11.09 9.19
C PHE A 137 -5.29 10.64 8.42
N LYS A 138 -4.20 10.40 9.13
CA LYS A 138 -2.89 10.04 8.58
C LYS A 138 -2.53 8.62 8.99
N VAL A 139 -2.29 7.74 8.02
CA VAL A 139 -1.81 6.37 8.28
C VAL A 139 -0.38 6.24 7.74
N ASN A 140 0.59 5.98 8.62
CA ASN A 140 1.98 5.78 8.21
C ASN A 140 2.20 4.40 7.58
N ILE A 141 3.43 4.11 7.15
CA ILE A 141 3.78 2.84 6.50
C ILE A 141 3.65 1.62 7.43
N GLU A 142 3.70 1.83 8.74
CA GLU A 142 3.53 0.80 9.76
C GLU A 142 2.04 0.54 10.08
N GLY A 143 1.14 1.38 9.57
CA GLY A 143 -0.30 1.28 9.79
C GLY A 143 -0.79 2.05 11.04
N GLU A 144 0.05 2.85 11.67
CA GLU A 144 -0.34 3.70 12.79
C GLU A 144 -1.20 4.86 12.31
N LEU A 145 -2.36 5.06 12.96
CA LEU A 145 -3.28 6.15 12.68
C LEU A 145 -3.01 7.33 13.60
N LYS A 146 -2.65 8.47 13.01
CA LYS A 146 -2.62 9.78 13.67
C LYS A 146 -3.66 10.70 13.08
N VAL A 147 -4.22 11.59 13.89
CA VAL A 147 -5.21 12.56 13.42
C VAL A 147 -4.73 13.95 13.78
N SER A 148 -4.74 14.84 12.80
CA SER A 148 -4.40 16.25 13.00
C SER A 148 -5.52 17.18 12.58
N VAL A 149 -5.75 18.23 13.35
CA VAL A 149 -6.66 19.33 13.01
C VAL A 149 -5.85 20.61 13.05
N MET A 150 -5.88 21.40 11.96
CA MET A 150 -5.06 22.62 11.83
C MET A 150 -3.56 22.37 12.15
N GLU A 151 -3.00 21.28 11.61
CA GLU A 151 -1.61 20.83 11.83
C GLU A 151 -1.26 20.42 13.27
N GLN A 152 -2.22 20.43 14.19
CA GLN A 152 -2.02 19.96 15.55
C GLN A 152 -2.55 18.53 15.71
N GLU A 153 -1.74 17.64 16.27
CA GLU A 153 -2.18 16.29 16.61
C GLU A 153 -3.25 16.33 17.71
N VAL A 154 -4.31 15.56 17.51
CA VAL A 154 -5.47 15.49 18.41
C VAL A 154 -5.70 14.05 18.86
N GLU A 155 -6.08 13.89 20.12
CA GLU A 155 -6.40 12.58 20.66
C GLU A 155 -7.76 12.10 20.11
N ILE A 156 -7.79 10.87 19.60
CA ILE A 156 -9.00 10.23 19.08
C ILE A 156 -9.42 9.02 19.91
N ARG A 157 -10.73 8.80 20.01
CA ARG A 157 -11.30 7.61 20.64
C ARG A 157 -12.32 6.96 19.72
N ALA A 158 -12.14 5.67 19.44
CA ALA A 158 -13.13 4.90 18.70
C ALA A 158 -14.45 4.79 19.50
N VAL A 159 -15.57 5.05 18.84
CA VAL A 159 -16.91 4.88 19.41
C VAL A 159 -17.33 3.42 19.29
N SER A 160 -17.56 2.77 20.43
CA SER A 160 -18.09 1.40 20.48
C SER A 160 -19.60 1.40 20.21
N THR A 161 -20.02 1.35 18.96
CA THR A 161 -21.44 1.06 18.62
C THR A 161 -21.69 -0.44 18.70
N ARG A 162 -22.94 -0.86 18.95
CA ARG A 162 -23.36 -2.27 19.00
C ARG A 162 -22.99 -3.06 17.73
N GLN A 163 -22.87 -2.38 16.59
CA GLN A 163 -22.38 -2.94 15.31
C GLN A 163 -20.84 -3.09 15.24
N TYR A 164 -20.07 -2.27 15.96
CA TYR A 164 -18.60 -2.28 15.95
C TYR A 164 -17.97 -3.31 16.90
N LYS A 165 -18.69 -3.72 17.96
CA LYS A 165 -18.29 -4.84 18.83
C LYS A 165 -18.02 -6.16 18.09
N VAL A 166 -18.63 -6.34 16.91
CA VAL A 166 -18.43 -7.54 16.07
C VAL A 166 -17.12 -7.44 15.29
N LEU A 167 -16.76 -6.25 14.78
CA LEU A 167 -15.54 -6.03 14.00
C LEU A 167 -14.28 -6.03 14.87
N ASP A 168 -14.34 -5.43 16.06
CA ASP A 168 -13.23 -5.48 17.03
C ASP A 168 -12.89 -6.92 17.45
N LYS A 169 -13.91 -7.78 17.56
CA LYS A 169 -13.75 -9.20 17.90
C LYS A 169 -13.14 -10.00 16.75
N ILE A 170 -13.51 -9.69 15.51
CA ILE A 170 -12.95 -10.31 14.30
C ILE A 170 -11.48 -9.90 14.08
N ASN A 171 -11.10 -8.65 14.41
CA ASN A 171 -9.71 -8.17 14.30
C ASN A 171 -8.81 -8.69 15.43
N SER A 172 -9.33 -8.81 16.65
CA SER A 172 -8.56 -9.39 17.77
C SER A 172 -8.31 -10.90 17.61
N ASP A 173 -9.23 -11.63 16.97
CA ASP A 173 -9.04 -13.05 16.61
C ASP A 173 -8.12 -13.25 15.38
N LYS A 174 -7.89 -12.20 14.59
CA LYS A 174 -7.02 -12.22 13.40
C LYS A 174 -5.79 -11.33 13.61
N LYS A 175 -4.84 -11.81 14.42
CA LYS A 175 -3.43 -11.42 14.28
C LYS A 175 -2.91 -11.96 12.93
N LEU A 176 -3.33 -11.36 11.83
CA LEU A 176 -2.96 -11.72 10.46
C LEU A 176 -2.04 -10.64 9.90
N GLN A 177 -0.85 -11.09 9.54
CA GLN A 177 0.26 -10.35 8.95
C GLN A 177 -0.20 -9.46 7.77
N LEU A 178 0.21 -8.20 7.84
CA LEU A 178 0.39 -7.21 6.77
C LEU A 178 -0.17 -7.60 5.38
N LEU A 179 -1.33 -7.05 5.03
CA LEU A 179 -1.76 -6.86 3.64
C LEU A 179 -2.36 -5.46 3.49
N HIS A 180 -1.64 -4.60 2.75
CA HIS A 180 -2.00 -3.32 2.11
C HIS A 180 -3.20 -2.49 2.66
N PRO A 181 -3.00 -1.22 3.08
CA PRO A 181 -4.09 -0.36 3.57
C PRO A 181 -5.04 0.21 2.50
N ASP A 182 -4.75 0.08 1.20
CA ASP A 182 -5.48 0.80 0.13
C ASP A 182 -6.38 -0.09 -0.73
N ILE A 183 -7.28 -0.87 -0.13
CA ILE A 183 -8.37 -1.44 -0.91
C ILE A 183 -9.68 -1.39 -0.13
N ASP A 184 -10.64 -0.69 -0.71
CA ASP A 184 -12.05 -0.69 -0.36
C ASP A 184 -12.50 -2.14 -0.01
N ILE A 185 -12.90 -2.38 1.24
CA ILE A 185 -13.07 -3.72 1.84
C ILE A 185 -13.93 -4.70 1.00
N PRO A 186 -14.92 -4.26 0.17
CA PRO A 186 -15.63 -5.15 -0.75
C PRO A 186 -14.82 -5.55 -2.00
N MET A 187 -13.92 -4.70 -2.50
CA MET A 187 -13.00 -5.00 -3.61
C MET A 187 -11.74 -5.71 -3.14
N ALA A 188 -11.27 -5.46 -1.92
CA ALA A 188 -10.08 -6.08 -1.34
C ALA A 188 -10.22 -7.59 -1.26
N LEU A 189 -11.39 -8.06 -0.81
CA LEU A 189 -11.71 -9.48 -0.79
C LEU A 189 -11.84 -10.05 -2.21
N LEU A 190 -12.34 -9.25 -3.16
CA LEU A 190 -12.53 -9.66 -4.56
C LEU A 190 -11.22 -9.74 -5.34
N ILE A 191 -10.29 -8.79 -5.10
CA ILE A 191 -8.97 -8.69 -5.73
C ILE A 191 -7.96 -9.57 -5.01
N SER A 192 -7.99 -9.69 -3.68
CA SER A 192 -7.17 -10.67 -2.96
C SER A 192 -7.58 -12.09 -3.32
N ASP A 193 -8.88 -12.40 -3.40
CA ASP A 193 -9.33 -13.71 -3.87
C ASP A 193 -8.99 -13.92 -5.34
N LEU A 194 -9.10 -12.89 -6.21
CA LEU A 194 -8.70 -13.01 -7.62
C LEU A 194 -7.20 -13.19 -7.77
N TRP A 195 -6.39 -12.37 -7.10
CA TRP A 195 -4.94 -12.32 -7.25
C TRP A 195 -4.30 -13.51 -6.54
N SER A 196 -4.82 -13.93 -5.38
CA SER A 196 -4.43 -15.20 -4.74
C SER A 196 -4.90 -16.42 -5.54
N SER A 197 -6.07 -16.37 -6.19
CA SER A 197 -6.53 -17.48 -7.06
C SER A 197 -5.80 -17.53 -8.39
N VAL A 198 -5.46 -16.38 -8.97
CA VAL A 198 -4.66 -16.25 -10.21
C VAL A 198 -3.21 -16.60 -9.93
N TRP A 199 -2.66 -16.17 -8.79
CA TRP A 199 -1.36 -16.59 -8.29
C TRP A 199 -1.35 -18.10 -8.05
N ASN A 200 -2.30 -18.64 -7.28
CA ASN A 200 -2.40 -20.09 -7.05
C ASN A 200 -2.58 -20.87 -8.34
N HIS A 201 -3.42 -20.42 -9.27
CA HIS A 201 -3.63 -21.11 -10.55
C HIS A 201 -2.36 -21.08 -11.41
N LYS A 202 -1.72 -19.92 -11.53
CA LYS A 202 -0.49 -19.78 -12.33
C LYS A 202 0.68 -20.51 -11.69
N VAL A 203 0.85 -20.43 -10.37
CA VAL A 203 2.01 -20.98 -9.63
C VAL A 203 1.85 -22.48 -9.35
N THR A 204 0.67 -22.93 -8.92
CA THR A 204 0.46 -24.32 -8.48
C THR A 204 -0.27 -25.19 -9.51
N GLY A 205 -0.73 -24.63 -10.64
CA GLY A 205 -1.46 -25.37 -11.68
C GLY A 205 -2.88 -25.83 -11.28
N LYS A 206 -3.31 -25.57 -10.04
CA LYS A 206 -4.65 -25.93 -9.54
C LYS A 206 -5.73 -25.17 -10.31
N PRO A 207 -6.89 -25.78 -10.58
CA PRO A 207 -7.97 -25.13 -11.34
C PRO A 207 -8.43 -23.84 -10.65
N LEU A 208 -8.66 -22.80 -11.46
CA LEU A 208 -9.07 -21.48 -11.00
C LEU A 208 -10.44 -21.59 -10.31
N LYS A 209 -10.47 -21.51 -8.98
CA LYS A 209 -11.70 -21.52 -8.19
C LYS A 209 -12.16 -20.09 -7.93
N LEU A 210 -12.91 -19.52 -8.87
CA LEU A 210 -13.56 -18.23 -8.68
C LEU A 210 -14.89 -18.39 -7.94
N SER A 211 -15.16 -17.54 -6.96
CA SER A 211 -16.46 -17.49 -6.29
C SER A 211 -17.54 -16.98 -7.27
N LYS A 212 -18.82 -17.38 -7.06
CA LYS A 212 -19.97 -16.87 -7.84
C LYS A 212 -20.05 -15.33 -7.85
N ARG A 213 -19.49 -14.68 -6.82
CA ARG A 213 -19.38 -13.23 -6.68
C ARG A 213 -18.33 -12.63 -7.63
N ALA A 214 -17.18 -13.30 -7.79
CA ALA A 214 -16.13 -12.91 -8.74
C ALA A 214 -16.54 -13.06 -10.21
N ILE A 215 -17.28 -14.13 -10.54
CA ILE A 215 -17.81 -14.35 -11.90
C ILE A 215 -18.80 -13.24 -12.29
N ARG A 216 -19.64 -12.78 -11.36
CA ARG A 216 -20.63 -11.71 -11.60
C ARG A 216 -20.00 -10.33 -11.84
N VAL A 217 -18.80 -10.08 -11.31
CA VAL A 217 -18.05 -8.83 -11.52
C VAL A 217 -17.35 -8.84 -12.88
N LEU A 218 -16.77 -9.97 -13.29
CA LEU A 218 -16.11 -10.12 -14.60
C LEU A 218 -17.12 -10.09 -15.77
N GLY A 219 -18.32 -10.64 -15.59
CA GLY A 219 -19.38 -10.63 -16.62
C GLY A 219 -20.08 -9.28 -16.84
N LYS A 220 -19.74 -8.23 -16.08
CA LYS A 220 -20.20 -6.84 -16.32
C LYS A 220 -19.17 -5.98 -17.05
N ALA A 221 -17.98 -6.52 -17.31
CA ALA A 221 -16.86 -5.82 -17.95
C ALA A 221 -16.65 -6.21 -19.43
N SER A 222 -17.60 -6.94 -20.02
CA SER A 222 -17.68 -7.29 -21.45
C SER A 222 -18.74 -6.47 -22.15
#